data_AF-A0AAV0W248-F1
#
_entry.id   AF-A0AAV0W248-F1
#
_cell.length_a   1.000
_cell.length_b   1.000
_cell.length_c   1.000
_cell.angle_alpha   90.00
_cell.angle_beta   90.00
_cell.angle_gamma   90.00
#
_symmetry.space_group_name_H-M   'P 1'
#
loop_
_entity.id
_entity.type
_entity.pdbx_description
1 polymer ?
#
loop_
_entity_poly.entity_id
_entity_poly.type
_entity_poly.pdbx_seq_one_letter_code
_entity_poly.pdbx_strand_id
1 'polypeptide(L)'
;MDRFITSTSVKKIRLDVEPAEAQNVDDPTTLISTHVSLAPAPYYKYLFDEFYKLRNVENLKVTAVCQNCSKVVSGSTKSSGNFLSHIKVSLII
;
A
#
# COMPACT_ATOMS: atom_id res chain seq x y z
N MET A 1 27.03 -29.37 -12.06
CA MET A 1 27.37 -27.94 -11.98
C MET A 1 26.29 -27.17 -12.74
N ASP A 2 25.36 -26.40 -12.19
CA ASP A 2 25.03 -25.97 -10.82
C ASP A 2 23.51 -25.74 -10.75
N ARG A 3 22.88 -26.18 -9.65
CA ARG A 3 21.49 -25.89 -9.30
C ARG A 3 21.49 -24.65 -8.41
N PHE A 4 20.72 -23.63 -8.77
CA PHE A 4 20.43 -22.53 -7.85
C PHE A 4 18.96 -22.59 -7.43
N ILE A 5 18.74 -23.10 -6.22
CA ILE A 5 17.52 -22.91 -5.42
C ILE A 5 17.98 -22.27 -4.11
N THR A 6 17.49 -21.06 -3.79
CA THR A 6 17.53 -20.48 -2.44
C THR A 6 16.32 -19.56 -2.30
N SER A 7 15.19 -20.06 -1.79
CA SER A 7 14.76 -20.03 -0.38
C SER A 7 14.26 -18.67 0.11
N THR A 8 12.94 -18.61 0.28
CA THR A 8 12.13 -17.72 1.12
C THR A 8 12.66 -17.63 2.56
N SER A 9 12.65 -16.45 3.18
CA SER A 9 12.58 -16.35 4.66
C SER A 9 12.11 -14.98 5.18
N VAL A 10 10.90 -15.01 5.73
CA VAL A 10 10.44 -14.47 7.03
C VAL A 10 10.50 -12.96 7.35
N LYS A 11 9.27 -12.46 7.58
CA LYS A 11 8.82 -11.32 8.40
C LYS A 11 9.79 -10.87 9.53
N LYS A 12 10.02 -9.56 9.65
CA LYS A 12 10.35 -8.95 10.94
C LYS A 12 9.69 -7.58 11.07
N ILE A 13 8.53 -7.59 11.71
CA ILE A 13 7.93 -6.44 12.40
C ILE A 13 8.90 -6.03 13.50
N ARG A 14 9.29 -4.76 13.54
CA ARG A 14 9.81 -4.12 14.76
C ARG A 14 8.88 -2.97 15.09
N LEU A 15 8.11 -3.25 16.14
CA LEU A 15 7.22 -2.37 16.86
C LEU A 15 8.09 -1.85 18.01
N ASP A 16 8.65 -0.66 17.88
CA ASP A 16 9.33 0.01 18.98
C ASP A 16 8.29 0.87 19.69
N VAL A 17 7.72 0.30 20.76
CA VAL A 17 6.82 0.94 21.72
C VAL A 17 7.69 1.43 22.88
N GLU A 18 7.81 2.74 23.02
CA GLU A 18 8.29 3.40 24.23
C GLU A 18 7.11 3.60 25.20
N PRO A 19 7.20 3.20 26.48
CA PRO A 19 6.23 3.58 27.51
C PRO A 19 6.84 4.51 28.56
N ALA A 20 6.14 5.60 28.84
CA ALA A 20 5.99 6.33 30.11
C ALA A 20 5.90 7.85 29.83
N GLU A 21 5.05 8.68 30.44
CA GLU A 21 3.91 8.54 31.33
C GLU A 21 3.18 9.90 31.30
N ALA A 22 1.94 9.89 31.76
CA ALA A 22 0.92 10.93 31.66
C ALA A 22 1.35 12.38 32.00
N GLN A 23 0.95 13.31 31.13
CA GLN A 23 0.56 14.67 31.53
C GLN A 23 -0.86 14.94 30.98
N ASN A 24 -1.80 15.13 31.92
CA ASN A 24 -3.19 15.46 31.66
C ASN A 24 -3.33 16.86 31.04
N VAL A 25 -4.06 16.97 29.93
CA VAL A 25 -4.89 18.14 29.58
C VAL A 25 -6.00 17.67 28.63
N ASP A 26 -7.24 17.88 29.04
CA ASP A 26 -8.48 17.69 28.26
C ASP A 26 -8.44 18.44 26.92
N ASP A 27 -8.54 17.72 25.78
CA ASP A 27 -9.34 18.13 24.62
C ASP A 27 -9.52 16.96 23.61
N PRO A 28 -10.75 16.67 23.11
CA PRO A 28 -11.02 15.55 22.23
C PRO A 28 -10.89 15.97 20.76
N THR A 29 -9.70 15.88 20.17
CA THR A 29 -9.59 15.90 18.71
C THR A 29 -8.53 14.92 18.25
N THR A 30 -8.96 13.68 18.00
CA THR A 30 -8.25 12.76 17.11
C THR A 30 -8.19 13.42 15.75
N LEU A 31 -7.13 14.21 15.51
CA LEU A 31 -6.72 14.62 14.19
C LEU A 31 -6.31 13.34 13.48
N ILE A 32 -7.29 12.76 12.79
CA ILE A 32 -7.03 11.87 11.66
C ILE A 32 -6.22 12.75 10.73
N SER A 33 -4.89 12.62 10.83
CA SER A 33 -3.95 13.25 9.94
C SER A 33 -4.20 12.62 8.58
N THR A 34 -5.20 13.18 7.89
CA THR A 34 -5.46 12.97 6.50
C THR A 34 -4.32 13.70 5.84
N HIS A 35 -3.18 13.04 5.77
CA HIS A 35 -2.11 13.42 4.87
C HIS A 35 -2.69 13.22 3.47
N VAL A 36 -3.46 14.22 3.00
CA VAL A 36 -3.69 14.45 1.58
C VAL A 36 -2.33 14.88 1.06
N SER A 37 -1.47 13.88 0.87
CA SER A 37 -0.23 14.04 0.13
C SER A 37 -0.68 14.50 -1.25
N LEU A 38 -0.44 15.78 -1.58
CA LEU A 38 -0.55 16.33 -2.93
C LEU A 38 0.50 15.68 -3.86
N ALA A 39 0.72 14.37 -3.73
CA ALA A 39 1.45 13.58 -4.68
C ALA A 39 0.69 13.69 -6.01
N PRO A 40 1.39 13.97 -7.12
CA PRO A 40 0.76 14.05 -8.43
C PRO A 40 -0.03 12.76 -8.65
N ALA A 41 -1.33 12.92 -8.91
CA ALA A 41 -2.22 11.79 -9.11
C ALA A 41 -1.65 10.88 -10.22
N PRO A 42 -1.59 9.56 -10.01
CA PRO A 42 -1.08 8.65 -11.03
C PRO A 42 -1.90 8.81 -12.32
N TYR A 43 -1.23 8.77 -13.48
CA TYR A 43 -1.87 8.98 -14.79
C TYR A 43 -3.00 7.96 -15.09
N TYR A 44 -3.03 6.86 -14.35
CA TYR A 44 -3.98 5.75 -14.48
C TYR A 44 -5.02 5.76 -13.35
N LYS A 45 -5.51 6.95 -12.97
CA LYS A 45 -6.50 7.11 -11.90
C LYS A 45 -7.73 6.20 -12.08
N TYR A 46 -8.16 5.98 -13.32
CA TYR A 46 -9.28 5.09 -13.68
C TYR A 46 -9.18 3.68 -13.08
N LEU A 47 -7.97 3.14 -12.86
CA LEU A 47 -7.80 1.84 -12.23
C LEU A 47 -8.21 1.83 -10.75
N PHE A 48 -8.12 2.96 -10.06
CA PHE A 48 -8.48 3.12 -8.66
C PHE A 48 -9.94 3.53 -8.44
N ASP A 49 -10.64 3.89 -9.51
CA ASP A 49 -12.08 4.18 -9.43
C ASP A 49 -12.89 2.86 -9.45
N GLU A 50 -12.43 1.85 -10.20
CA GLU A 50 -13.17 0.59 -10.42
C GLU A 50 -12.51 -0.65 -9.78
N PHE A 51 -11.19 -0.83 -9.90
CA PHE A 51 -10.55 -2.13 -9.60
C PHE A 51 -9.79 -2.15 -8.27
N TYR A 52 -9.35 -0.99 -7.78
CA TYR A 52 -8.46 -0.90 -6.63
C TYR A 52 -8.89 0.20 -5.66
N LYS A 53 -8.76 -0.03 -4.36
CA LYS A 53 -8.85 1.03 -3.35
C LYS A 53 -7.46 1.54 -3.01
N LEU A 54 -7.18 2.80 -3.33
CA LEU A 54 -5.91 3.46 -3.01
C LEU A 54 -5.67 3.46 -1.50
N ARG A 55 -4.46 3.08 -1.06
CA ARG A 55 -4.08 2.99 0.35
C ARG A 55 -3.01 3.99 0.74
N ASN A 56 -1.95 4.07 -0.06
CA ASN A 56 -0.83 4.98 0.17
C ASN A 56 -0.16 5.35 -1.16
N VAL A 57 0.32 6.59 -1.26
CA VAL A 57 1.15 7.07 -2.36
C VAL A 57 2.36 7.75 -1.75
N GLU A 58 3.53 7.17 -1.99
CA GLU A 58 4.79 7.63 -1.44
C GLU A 58 5.80 7.82 -2.57
N ASN A 59 6.11 9.07 -2.88
CA ASN A 59 7.00 9.47 -3.97
C ASN A 59 6.60 8.85 -5.32
N LEU A 60 7.26 7.74 -5.69
CA LEU A 60 7.05 7.03 -6.96
C LEU A 60 6.35 5.69 -6.78
N LYS A 61 5.91 5.35 -5.57
CA LYS A 61 5.29 4.08 -5.22
C LYS A 61 3.83 4.30 -4.84
N VAL A 62 2.95 3.52 -5.45
CA VAL A 62 1.53 3.47 -5.12
C VAL A 62 1.23 2.11 -4.53
N THR A 63 0.52 2.10 -3.42
CA THR A 63 -0.01 0.88 -2.80
C THR A 63 -1.53 0.96 -2.78
N ALA A 64 -2.19 -0.08 -3.27
CA ALA A 64 -3.63 -0.17 -3.32
C ALA A 64 -4.12 -1.61 -3.09
N VAL A 65 -5.40 -1.76 -2.77
CA VAL A 65 -6.03 -3.06 -2.49
C VAL A 65 -6.93 -3.44 -3.64
N CYS A 66 -6.74 -4.62 -4.24
CA CYS A 66 -7.61 -5.13 -5.29
C CYS A 66 -9.00 -5.41 -4.73
N GLN A 67 -10.04 -4.92 -5.40
CA GLN A 67 -11.42 -5.15 -4.97
C GLN A 67 -11.90 -6.58 -5.25
N ASN A 68 -11.33 -7.27 -6.25
CA ASN A 68 -11.74 -8.64 -6.59
C ASN A 68 -11.18 -9.69 -5.63
N CYS A 69 -9.88 -9.63 -5.32
CA CYS A 69 -9.21 -10.65 -4.51
C CYS A 69 -8.73 -10.16 -3.14
N SER A 70 -9.01 -8.90 -2.78
CA SER A 70 -8.59 -8.26 -1.52
C SER A 70 -7.07 -8.25 -1.26
N LYS A 71 -6.24 -8.57 -2.26
CA LYS A 71 -4.78 -8.52 -2.15
C LYS A 71 -4.25 -7.09 -2.26
N VAL A 72 -3.22 -6.80 -1.49
CA VAL A 72 -2.48 -5.54 -1.58
C VAL A 72 -1.51 -5.62 -2.77
N VAL A 73 -1.60 -4.65 -3.68
CA VAL A 73 -0.75 -4.52 -4.85
C VAL A 73 0.03 -3.21 -4.76
N SER A 74 1.33 -3.30 -4.99
CA SER A 74 2.23 -2.15 -5.08
C SER A 74 2.71 -1.97 -6.51
N GLY A 75 2.75 -0.74 -6.98
CA GLY A 75 3.22 -0.36 -8.31
C GLY A 75 3.85 1.03 -8.32
N SER A 76 4.26 1.50 -9.49
CA SER A 76 4.86 2.83 -9.63
C SER A 76 3.83 3.86 -10.09
N THR A 77 3.87 5.09 -9.55
CA THR A 77 3.05 6.22 -10.05
C THR A 77 3.26 6.53 -11.54
N LYS A 78 4.39 6.08 -12.10
CA LYS A 78 4.76 6.27 -13.52
C LYS A 78 4.40 5.10 -14.43
N SER A 79 3.90 3.98 -13.90
CA SER A 79 3.50 2.83 -14.73
C SER A 79 2.39 1.99 -14.11
N SER A 80 1.38 1.64 -14.88
CA SER A 80 0.24 0.81 -14.46
C SER A 80 0.46 -0.70 -14.59
N GLY A 81 1.62 -1.15 -15.11
CA GLY A 81 1.86 -2.54 -15.47
C GLY A 81 1.56 -3.56 -14.37
N ASN A 82 1.97 -3.27 -13.13
CA ASN A 82 1.69 -4.14 -11.97
C ASN A 82 0.19 -4.30 -11.72
N PHE A 83 -0.56 -3.21 -11.81
CA PHE A 83 -2.01 -3.21 -11.58
C PHE A 83 -2.76 -3.92 -12.71
N LEU A 84 -2.35 -3.70 -13.97
CA LEU A 84 -2.97 -4.36 -15.13
C LEU A 84 -2.69 -5.86 -15.16
N SER A 85 -1.44 -6.27 -14.91
CA SER A 85 -1.08 -7.69 -14.83
C SER A 85 -1.86 -8.40 -13.74
N HIS A 86 -2.08 -7.72 -12.60
CA HIS A 86 -2.86 -8.28 -11.52
C HIS A 86 -4.35 -8.37 -11.87
N ILE A 87 -4.96 -7.37 -12.52
CA ILE A 87 -6.36 -7.46 -13.01
C ILE A 87 -6.52 -8.67 -13.93
N LYS A 88 -5.61 -8.86 -14.88
CA LYS A 88 -5.66 -9.97 -15.85
C LYS A 88 -5.72 -11.33 -15.16
N VAL A 89 -4.94 -11.54 -14.09
CA VAL A 89 -4.95 -12.79 -13.33
C VAL A 89 -6.13 -12.87 -12.39
N SER A 90 -6.51 -11.75 -11.76
CA SER A 90 -7.57 -11.71 -10.76
C SER A 90 -8.97 -11.90 -11.33
N LEU A 91 -9.21 -11.58 -12.61
CA LEU A 91 -10.50 -11.81 -13.28
C LEU A 91 -10.71 -13.26 -13.76
N ILE A 92 -9.68 -14.10 -13.73
CA ILE A 92 -9.75 -15.51 -14.16
C ILE A 92 -10.04 -16.44 -12.98
N ILE A 93 -10.07 -15.90 -11.75
CA ILE A 93 -10.32 -16.62 -10.49
C ILE A 93 -11.77 -16.38 -10.08
#